data_AF-A0A8D7ZY97-F1
#
_entry.id   AF-A0A8D7ZY97-F1
#
_cell.length_a   1.000
_cell.length_b   1.000
_cell.length_c   1.000
_cell.angle_alpha   90.00
_cell.angle_beta   90.00
_cell.angle_gamma   90.00
#
_symmetry.space_group_name_H-M   'P 1'
#
loop_
_entity.id
_entity.type
_entity.pdbx_description
1 polymer ?
#
loop_
_entity_poly.entity_id
_entity_poly.type
_entity_poly.pdbx_seq_one_letter_code
_entity_poly.pdbx_strand_id
1 'polypeptide(L)'
;MSYIYDYMERLLPTSWRRKRIRRPMMIWSPPEYSPSSDVLTIKSVDLCIEENGKSHHTKRYELMTRDGQYGAPAALVVRRGQAFRLRLTCDRPFDRSRDAMSLIFTVDQDERPTHGHGSLVGVALQQYRHMIEDPLEWGAAIDFVSGDVLEILVKPAANALVTKWKLDFDTKLLSEGFGKSYSLPQPFYLLFNPWCRDDQVYLEDKALRDECVMNDTTLIWRGSYNRLRPSVWKFGQFDKHVLDCSLLLIAKVGKVSATHRGDPIRVCRAISAAVNSPDD
;
A
#
# COMPACT_ATOMS: atom_id res chain seq x y z
N MET A 1 2.07 20.60 -5.09
CA MET A 1 3.44 20.62 -5.64
C MET A 1 4.33 21.75 -5.10
N SER A 2 3.80 22.87 -4.56
CA SER A 2 4.66 23.98 -4.07
C SER A 2 4.90 24.05 -2.55
N TYR A 3 4.40 23.10 -1.75
CA TYR A 3 4.50 23.17 -0.28
C TYR A 3 5.61 22.29 0.33
N ILE A 4 6.12 21.30 -0.40
CA ILE A 4 7.16 20.38 0.12
C ILE A 4 8.56 21.00 -0.01
N TYR A 5 8.81 21.76 -1.07
CA TYR A 5 10.09 22.46 -1.25
C TYR A 5 10.31 23.57 -0.20
N ASP A 6 9.24 24.24 0.24
CA ASP A 6 9.33 25.37 1.18
C ASP A 6 9.67 24.95 2.62
N TYR A 7 9.50 23.65 2.95
CA TYR A 7 9.82 23.10 4.27
C TYR A 7 11.31 22.72 4.39
N MET A 8 11.94 22.31 3.28
CA MET A 8 13.35 21.87 3.28
C MET A 8 14.36 23.03 3.33
N GLU A 9 13.97 24.25 2.92
CA GLU A 9 14.86 25.41 2.96
C GLU A 9 15.04 26.01 4.37
N ARG A 10 14.16 25.69 5.34
CA ARG A 10 14.18 26.32 6.68
C ARG A 10 15.15 25.68 7.68
N LEU A 11 15.91 24.67 7.28
CA LEU A 11 16.83 23.92 8.16
C LEU A 11 18.32 24.14 7.86
N LEU A 12 18.69 25.12 7.02
CA LEU A 12 20.09 25.39 6.68
C LEU A 12 20.67 26.62 7.43
N PRO A 13 21.93 26.56 7.91
CA PRO A 13 22.57 27.65 8.65
C PRO A 13 22.73 28.95 7.84
N THR A 14 22.60 30.09 8.53
CA THR A 14 22.50 31.48 8.00
C THR A 14 23.77 32.04 7.32
N SER A 15 24.82 31.25 7.09
CA SER A 15 26.12 31.74 6.57
C SER A 15 26.23 31.81 5.03
N TRP A 16 25.13 31.63 4.28
CA TRP A 16 25.15 31.55 2.81
C TRP A 16 24.63 32.76 2.05
N ARG A 17 24.63 33.97 2.63
CA ARG A 17 24.38 35.20 1.86
C ARG A 17 25.66 35.66 1.15
N ARG A 18 25.93 35.14 -0.06
CA ARG A 18 27.04 35.62 -0.91
C ARG A 18 26.63 36.85 -1.74
N LYS A 19 27.45 37.91 -1.63
CA LYS A 19 27.45 39.12 -2.46
C LYS A 19 27.65 38.78 -3.94
N ARG A 20 26.84 39.39 -4.82
CA ARG A 20 26.96 39.32 -6.28
C ARG A 20 28.27 39.98 -6.74
N ILE A 21 29.22 39.18 -7.22
CA ILE A 21 30.36 39.64 -8.02
C ILE A 21 30.07 39.25 -9.48
N ARG A 22 30.04 40.23 -10.39
CA ARG A 22 29.91 39.98 -11.83
C ARG A 22 31.24 39.43 -12.37
N ARG A 23 31.24 38.21 -12.90
CA ARG A 23 32.35 37.64 -13.68
C ARG A 23 31.99 37.63 -15.18
N PRO A 24 32.97 37.70 -16.09
CA PRO A 24 32.73 37.75 -17.54
C PRO A 24 32.19 36.41 -18.06
N MET A 25 31.45 36.50 -19.17
CA MET A 25 30.74 35.41 -19.83
C MET A 25 31.73 34.38 -20.41
N MET A 26 31.91 33.24 -19.75
CA MET A 26 32.48 32.04 -20.38
C MET A 26 31.40 31.42 -21.27
N ILE A 27 31.77 31.05 -22.50
CA ILE A 27 30.96 30.23 -23.38
C ILE A 27 30.74 28.90 -22.67
N TRP A 28 29.52 28.68 -22.19
CA TRP A 28 29.10 27.43 -21.56
C TRP A 28 28.76 26.45 -22.67
N SER A 29 29.66 25.50 -22.92
CA SER A 29 29.30 24.28 -23.63
C SER A 29 28.51 23.39 -22.66
N PRO A 30 27.31 22.91 -23.02
CA PRO A 30 26.60 21.96 -22.18
C PRO A 30 27.47 20.70 -22.01
N PRO A 31 27.58 20.12 -20.81
CA PRO A 31 28.14 18.78 -20.70
C PRO A 31 27.27 17.82 -21.53
N GLU A 32 27.91 16.99 -22.37
CA GLU A 32 27.25 15.95 -23.18
C GLU A 32 26.56 14.87 -22.32
N TYR A 33 26.82 14.87 -21.00
CA TYR A 33 26.20 14.00 -20.02
C TYR A 33 25.06 14.72 -19.32
N SER A 34 23.82 14.36 -19.62
CA SER A 34 22.69 14.77 -18.79
C SER A 34 22.64 13.84 -17.56
N PRO A 35 22.86 14.34 -16.34
CA PRO A 35 22.88 13.50 -15.14
C PRO A 35 21.55 12.76 -14.90
N SER A 36 20.45 13.35 -15.41
CA SER A 36 19.12 12.74 -15.43
C SER A 36 19.03 11.43 -16.23
N SER A 37 19.92 11.20 -17.20
CA SER A 37 19.95 9.97 -17.99
C SER A 37 20.44 8.76 -17.18
N ASP A 38 21.25 8.99 -16.13
CA ASP A 38 21.88 7.91 -15.35
C ASP A 38 21.05 7.45 -14.14
N VAL A 39 20.07 8.27 -13.73
CA VAL A 39 19.08 7.88 -12.70
C VAL A 39 18.31 6.66 -13.18
N LEU A 40 18.26 5.63 -12.34
CA LEU A 40 17.53 4.38 -12.60
C LEU A 40 16.07 4.68 -12.97
N THR A 41 15.57 4.07 -14.04
CA THR A 41 14.16 4.20 -14.46
C THR A 41 13.44 2.88 -14.29
N ILE A 42 12.32 2.88 -13.56
CA ILE A 42 11.41 1.73 -13.52
C ILE A 42 10.59 1.73 -14.81
N LYS A 43 10.64 0.62 -15.56
CA LYS A 43 9.87 0.43 -16.79
C LYS A 43 8.50 -0.20 -16.50
N SER A 44 8.46 -1.19 -15.63
CA SER A 44 7.24 -1.90 -15.25
C SER A 44 7.36 -2.49 -13.85
N VAL A 45 6.21 -2.77 -13.23
CA VAL A 45 6.11 -3.42 -11.93
C VAL A 45 5.14 -4.58 -12.04
N ASP A 46 5.61 -5.79 -11.74
CA ASP A 46 4.79 -6.96 -11.52
C ASP A 46 4.40 -7.06 -10.04
N LEU A 47 3.09 -7.04 -9.79
CA LEU A 47 2.49 -7.10 -8.46
C LEU A 47 2.53 -8.50 -7.82
N CYS A 48 3.06 -9.50 -8.52
CA CYS A 48 3.23 -10.87 -8.04
C CYS A 48 1.92 -11.45 -7.47
N ILE A 49 0.80 -11.20 -8.17
CA ILE A 49 -0.57 -11.41 -7.68
C ILE A 49 -0.80 -12.83 -7.19
N GLU A 50 -0.35 -13.84 -7.92
CA GLU A 50 -0.51 -15.25 -7.53
C GLU A 50 0.23 -15.59 -6.23
N GLU A 51 1.50 -15.18 -6.12
CA GLU A 51 2.32 -15.45 -4.94
C GLU A 51 1.77 -14.72 -3.71
N ASN A 52 1.50 -13.42 -3.86
CA ASN A 52 0.94 -12.59 -2.80
C ASN A 52 -0.46 -13.06 -2.41
N GLY A 53 -1.30 -13.45 -3.38
CA GLY A 53 -2.64 -13.94 -3.13
C GLY A 53 -2.68 -15.23 -2.34
N LYS A 54 -1.71 -16.13 -2.59
CA LYS A 54 -1.53 -17.35 -1.80
C LYS A 54 -1.03 -17.03 -0.39
N SER A 55 0.02 -16.22 -0.26
CA SER A 55 0.66 -15.93 1.04
C SER A 55 -0.22 -15.08 1.97
N HIS A 56 -1.01 -14.17 1.42
CA HIS A 56 -1.92 -13.30 2.18
C HIS A 56 -3.34 -13.86 2.33
N HIS A 57 -3.63 -15.06 1.81
CA HIS A 57 -4.97 -15.65 1.87
C HIS A 57 -6.04 -14.73 1.24
N THR A 58 -5.73 -14.18 0.06
CA THR A 58 -6.56 -13.21 -0.67
C THR A 58 -6.83 -13.64 -2.12
N LYS A 59 -6.26 -14.74 -2.61
CA LYS A 59 -6.48 -15.25 -3.99
C LYS A 59 -7.95 -15.44 -4.41
N ARG A 60 -8.87 -15.58 -3.45
CA ARG A 60 -10.29 -15.84 -3.71
C ARG A 60 -11.06 -14.59 -4.13
N TYR A 61 -10.58 -13.39 -3.79
CA TYR A 61 -11.24 -12.16 -4.21
C TYR A 61 -11.25 -12.09 -5.73
N GLU A 62 -12.42 -11.85 -6.31
CA GLU A 62 -12.57 -11.70 -7.77
C GLU A 62 -11.61 -10.65 -8.35
N LEU A 63 -11.27 -9.61 -7.57
CA LEU A 63 -10.26 -8.61 -7.90
C LEU A 63 -8.89 -9.20 -8.26
N MET A 64 -8.51 -10.34 -7.68
CA MET A 64 -7.20 -10.98 -7.88
C MET A 64 -7.14 -11.84 -9.15
N THR A 65 -8.28 -12.17 -9.77
CA THR A 65 -8.35 -13.18 -10.83
C THR A 65 -8.78 -12.62 -12.19
N ARG A 66 -8.89 -11.30 -12.33
CA ARG A 66 -9.31 -10.65 -13.59
C ARG A 66 -8.23 -10.76 -14.65
N ASP A 67 -8.61 -11.26 -15.83
CA ASP A 67 -7.72 -11.35 -17.01
C ASP A 67 -7.50 -10.01 -17.72
N GLY A 68 -8.28 -8.98 -17.37
CA GLY A 68 -8.25 -7.66 -18.01
C GLY A 68 -8.84 -7.62 -19.42
N GLN A 69 -9.44 -8.71 -19.90
CA GLN A 69 -10.03 -8.79 -21.23
C GLN A 69 -11.35 -8.01 -21.30
N TYR A 70 -12.12 -8.02 -20.20
CA TYR A 70 -13.40 -7.33 -20.05
C TYR A 70 -13.44 -6.49 -18.76
N GLY A 71 -12.60 -5.45 -18.68
CA GLY A 71 -12.61 -4.49 -17.58
C GLY A 71 -11.20 -4.16 -17.07
N ALA A 72 -11.12 -3.61 -15.86
CA ALA A 72 -9.83 -3.37 -15.21
C ALA A 72 -9.12 -4.71 -14.94
N PRO A 73 -7.79 -4.78 -15.14
CA PRO A 73 -7.01 -5.97 -14.86
C PRO A 73 -7.01 -6.30 -13.36
N ALA A 74 -6.45 -7.46 -13.01
CA ALA A 74 -6.37 -7.90 -11.62
C ALA A 74 -5.71 -6.84 -10.72
N ALA A 75 -6.25 -6.66 -9.53
CA ALA A 75 -5.77 -5.73 -8.51
C ALA A 75 -5.26 -6.48 -7.30
N LEU A 76 -4.08 -6.08 -6.82
CA LEU A 76 -3.44 -6.70 -5.67
C LEU A 76 -4.26 -6.44 -4.39
N VAL A 77 -4.59 -7.52 -3.69
CA VAL A 77 -5.25 -7.51 -2.38
C VAL A 77 -4.31 -8.22 -1.40
N VAL A 78 -3.88 -7.50 -0.37
CA VAL A 78 -2.95 -7.98 0.66
C VAL A 78 -3.46 -7.63 2.05
N ARG A 79 -2.81 -8.17 3.09
CA ARG A 79 -3.16 -7.95 4.49
C ARG A 79 -2.01 -7.25 5.22
N ARG A 80 -2.34 -6.30 6.08
CA ARG A 80 -1.38 -5.49 6.85
C ARG A 80 -0.52 -6.32 7.80
N GLY A 81 0.63 -5.80 8.23
CA GLY A 81 1.56 -6.51 9.12
C GLY A 81 2.28 -7.71 8.49
N GLN A 82 2.08 -7.97 7.19
CA GLN A 82 2.76 -9.03 6.44
C GLN A 82 3.38 -8.44 5.17
N ALA A 83 4.60 -8.85 4.87
CA ALA A 83 5.29 -8.38 3.67
C ALA A 83 4.75 -9.04 2.40
N PHE A 84 4.55 -8.25 1.35
CA PHE A 84 4.23 -8.71 0.00
C PHE A 84 5.37 -8.35 -0.97
N ARG A 85 5.46 -9.10 -2.08
CA ARG A 85 6.54 -8.99 -3.06
C ARG A 85 6.13 -8.14 -4.25
N LEU A 86 7.06 -7.33 -4.76
CA LEU A 86 6.95 -6.63 -6.02
C LEU A 86 8.22 -6.90 -6.85
N ARG A 87 8.06 -7.11 -8.16
CA ARG A 87 9.17 -7.26 -9.10
C ARG A 87 9.20 -6.08 -10.06
N LEU A 88 10.25 -5.28 -9.98
CA LEU A 88 10.43 -4.08 -10.77
C LEU A 88 11.40 -4.40 -11.91
N THR A 89 10.98 -4.17 -13.15
CA THR A 89 11.88 -4.20 -14.31
C THR A 89 12.38 -2.79 -14.58
N CYS A 90 13.69 -2.61 -14.56
CA CYS A 90 14.35 -1.31 -14.72
C CYS A 90 15.01 -1.15 -16.09
N ASP A 91 15.57 0.03 -16.36
CA ASP A 91 16.41 0.30 -17.54
C ASP A 91 17.83 -0.25 -17.44
N ARG A 92 18.32 -0.45 -16.22
CA ARG A 92 19.59 -1.08 -15.89
C ARG A 92 19.51 -1.79 -14.53
N PRO A 93 20.52 -2.60 -14.15
CA PRO A 93 20.60 -3.15 -12.81
C PRO A 93 20.60 -2.10 -11.71
N PHE A 94 19.94 -2.41 -10.59
CA PHE A 94 19.98 -1.59 -9.38
C PHE A 94 21.35 -1.73 -8.70
N ASP A 95 22.02 -0.60 -8.47
CA ASP A 95 23.31 -0.54 -7.80
C ASP A 95 23.18 0.05 -6.39
N ARG A 96 23.36 -0.80 -5.39
CA ARG A 96 23.24 -0.46 -3.95
C ARG A 96 24.20 0.65 -3.50
N SER A 97 25.28 0.90 -4.22
CA SER A 97 26.29 1.90 -3.86
C SER A 97 25.98 3.32 -4.34
N ARG A 98 25.11 3.45 -5.36
CA ARG A 98 24.81 4.75 -6.00
C ARG A 98 23.33 5.05 -6.13
N ASP A 99 22.46 4.04 -6.13
CA ASP A 99 21.02 4.22 -6.30
C ASP A 99 20.32 4.28 -4.95
N ALA A 100 19.37 5.21 -4.84
CA ALA A 100 18.41 5.26 -3.76
C ALA A 100 16.98 5.20 -4.35
N MET A 101 16.11 4.51 -3.64
CA MET A 101 14.68 4.43 -3.96
C MET A 101 13.86 4.71 -2.70
N SER A 102 12.77 5.45 -2.86
CA SER A 102 11.73 5.61 -1.85
C SER A 102 10.37 5.26 -2.42
N LEU A 103 9.52 4.69 -1.58
CA LEU A 103 8.14 4.36 -1.89
C LEU A 103 7.22 5.33 -1.15
N ILE A 104 6.24 5.87 -1.86
CA ILE A 104 5.26 6.81 -1.33
C ILE A 104 3.89 6.17 -1.45
N PHE A 105 3.27 5.91 -0.31
CA PHE A 105 1.93 5.34 -0.20
C PHE A 105 0.94 6.44 0.15
N THR A 106 -0.13 6.54 -0.63
CA THR A 106 -1.20 7.52 -0.41
C THR A 106 -2.54 6.82 -0.38
N VAL A 107 -3.39 7.12 0.59
CA VAL A 107 -4.77 6.59 0.62
C VAL A 107 -5.53 7.06 -0.61
N ASP A 108 -6.14 6.11 -1.34
CA ASP A 108 -6.94 6.43 -2.52
C ASP A 108 -8.18 7.24 -2.13
N GLN A 109 -8.49 8.26 -2.93
CA GLN A 109 -9.61 9.19 -2.72
C GLN A 109 -9.58 9.98 -1.40
N ASP A 110 -8.43 10.09 -0.73
CA ASP A 110 -8.22 11.10 0.31
C ASP A 110 -7.88 12.44 -0.37
N GLU A 111 -8.67 13.47 -0.10
CA GLU A 111 -8.47 14.80 -0.68
C GLU A 111 -7.24 15.51 -0.09
N ARG A 112 -6.86 15.16 1.15
CA ARG A 112 -5.77 15.81 1.89
C ARG A 112 -4.97 14.77 2.65
N PRO A 113 -4.22 13.90 1.95
CA PRO A 113 -3.41 12.87 2.59
C PRO A 113 -2.29 13.51 3.42
N THR A 114 -2.09 13.04 4.65
CA THR A 114 -1.06 13.56 5.56
C THR A 114 -0.36 12.46 6.33
N HIS A 115 0.90 12.72 6.68
CA HIS A 115 1.68 11.82 7.55
C HIS A 115 1.04 11.66 8.93
N GLY A 116 0.58 12.76 9.54
CA GLY A 116 -0.02 12.73 10.88
C GLY A 116 -1.29 11.88 11.00
N HIS A 117 -2.04 11.72 9.90
CA HIS A 117 -3.22 10.86 9.85
C HIS A 117 -2.92 9.43 9.37
N GLY A 118 -1.66 9.13 9.07
CA GLY A 118 -1.26 7.86 8.47
C GLY A 118 -1.85 7.63 7.08
N SER A 119 -2.32 8.67 6.38
CA SER A 119 -2.87 8.55 5.01
C SER A 119 -1.87 8.90 3.91
N LEU A 120 -0.68 9.38 4.30
CA LEU A 120 0.51 9.50 3.47
C LEU A 120 1.69 8.85 4.22
N VAL A 121 2.39 7.91 3.58
CA VAL A 121 3.54 7.23 4.16
C VAL A 121 4.68 7.21 3.15
N GLY A 122 5.86 7.69 3.55
CA GLY A 122 7.07 7.60 2.74
C GLY A 122 8.05 6.64 3.41
N VAL A 123 8.59 5.68 2.66
CA VAL A 123 9.60 4.73 3.15
C VAL A 123 10.79 4.71 2.21
N ALA A 124 12.01 4.66 2.77
CA ALA A 124 13.20 4.38 1.99
C ALA A 124 13.34 2.88 1.75
N LEU A 125 13.76 2.47 0.56
CA LEU A 125 14.09 1.09 0.25
C LEU A 125 15.37 0.69 0.97
N GLN A 126 15.26 -0.23 1.93
CA GLN A 126 16.36 -0.74 2.72
C GLN A 126 17.15 -1.80 1.96
N GLN A 127 18.45 -1.93 2.28
CA GLN A 127 19.32 -2.89 1.59
C GLN A 127 19.04 -4.35 1.96
N TYR A 128 18.48 -4.60 3.14
CA TYR A 128 18.32 -5.93 3.70
C TYR A 128 16.98 -6.11 4.41
N ARG A 129 16.43 -7.33 4.33
CA ARG A 129 15.12 -7.68 4.89
C ARG A 129 15.00 -7.52 6.41
N HIS A 130 16.07 -7.74 7.17
CA HIS A 130 16.05 -7.58 8.64
C HIS A 130 15.86 -6.12 9.07
N MET A 131 16.05 -5.15 8.17
CA MET A 131 15.86 -3.73 8.47
C MET A 131 14.38 -3.30 8.48
N ILE A 132 13.45 -4.20 8.17
CA ILE A 132 12.01 -3.93 8.15
C ILE A 132 11.27 -4.83 9.13
N GLU A 133 11.87 -5.10 10.30
CA GLU A 133 11.31 -6.01 11.30
C GLU A 133 10.25 -5.38 12.22
N ASP A 134 10.30 -4.07 12.50
CA ASP A 134 9.34 -3.41 13.41
C ASP A 134 7.88 -3.57 12.94
N PRO A 135 7.03 -4.33 13.64
CA PRO A 135 5.70 -4.68 13.16
C PRO A 135 4.76 -3.47 13.01
N LEU A 136 5.03 -2.36 13.70
CA LEU A 136 4.20 -1.15 13.68
C LEU A 136 4.70 -0.09 12.69
N GLU A 137 5.78 -0.37 11.98
CA GLU A 137 6.30 0.52 10.94
C GLU A 137 6.10 -0.05 9.53
N TRP A 138 5.88 0.87 8.58
CA TRP A 138 5.96 0.53 7.17
C TRP A 138 7.43 0.35 6.78
N GLY A 139 7.72 -0.67 6.00
CA GLY A 139 9.07 -0.94 5.51
C GLY A 139 9.08 -1.39 4.06
N ALA A 140 10.18 -1.11 3.38
CA ALA A 140 10.50 -1.72 2.09
C ALA A 140 11.97 -2.18 2.12
N ALA A 141 12.26 -3.36 1.60
CA ALA A 141 13.63 -3.88 1.53
C ALA A 141 13.88 -4.62 0.22
N ILE A 142 15.13 -4.59 -0.24
CA ILE A 142 15.59 -5.41 -1.35
C ILE A 142 15.60 -6.87 -0.90
N ASP A 143 14.95 -7.73 -1.68
CA ASP A 143 15.02 -9.18 -1.51
C ASP A 143 16.11 -9.76 -2.41
N PHE A 144 16.05 -9.45 -3.71
CA PHE A 144 17.02 -9.93 -4.68
C PHE A 144 17.18 -8.97 -5.87
N VAL A 145 18.35 -9.01 -6.51
CA VAL A 145 18.67 -8.23 -7.73
C VAL A 145 19.19 -9.21 -8.78
N SER A 146 18.59 -9.20 -9.97
CA SER A 146 18.96 -10.07 -11.09
C SER A 146 18.91 -9.33 -12.41
N GLY A 147 20.07 -8.94 -12.93
CA GLY A 147 20.12 -8.11 -14.13
C GLY A 147 19.33 -6.81 -13.92
N ASP A 148 18.41 -6.51 -14.82
CA ASP A 148 17.52 -5.34 -14.74
C ASP A 148 16.27 -5.56 -13.87
N VAL A 149 16.12 -6.73 -13.24
CA VAL A 149 15.01 -7.03 -12.34
C VAL A 149 15.42 -6.80 -10.88
N LEU A 150 14.70 -5.93 -10.20
CA LEU A 150 14.79 -5.67 -8.77
C LEU A 150 13.56 -6.24 -8.07
N GLU A 151 13.78 -7.21 -7.17
CA GLU A 151 12.73 -7.76 -6.34
C GLU A 151 12.78 -7.13 -4.95
N ILE A 152 11.65 -6.59 -4.50
CA ILE A 152 11.52 -5.96 -3.20
C ILE A 152 10.38 -6.58 -2.38
N LEU A 153 10.53 -6.48 -1.07
CA LEU A 153 9.48 -6.76 -0.10
C LEU A 153 8.95 -5.44 0.44
N VAL A 154 7.63 -5.28 0.45
CA VAL A 154 6.93 -4.16 1.07
C VAL A 154 6.14 -4.70 2.25
N LYS A 155 6.38 -4.17 3.44
CA LYS A 155 5.69 -4.54 4.68
C LYS A 155 4.87 -3.36 5.19
N PRO A 156 3.54 -3.37 5.04
CA PRO A 156 2.68 -2.41 5.73
C PRO A 156 2.71 -2.66 7.24
N ALA A 157 2.66 -1.60 8.03
CA ALA A 157 2.51 -1.69 9.48
C ALA A 157 1.26 -2.52 9.87
N ALA A 158 1.32 -3.26 10.97
CA ALA A 158 0.20 -4.09 11.46
C ALA A 158 -1.04 -3.27 11.88
N ASN A 159 -0.87 -1.97 12.12
CA ASN A 159 -1.96 -1.02 12.41
C ASN A 159 -2.35 -0.15 11.20
N ALA A 160 -1.79 -0.41 10.01
CA ALA A 160 -2.06 0.39 8.82
C ALA A 160 -3.56 0.45 8.47
N LEU A 161 -3.94 1.53 7.78
CA LEU A 161 -5.33 1.79 7.40
C LEU A 161 -5.83 0.74 6.41
N VAL A 162 -7.03 0.20 6.67
CA VAL A 162 -7.71 -0.76 5.80
C VAL A 162 -8.50 -0.01 4.75
N THR A 163 -7.93 0.05 3.54
CA THR A 163 -8.43 0.85 2.42
C THR A 163 -7.66 0.52 1.14
N LYS A 164 -7.98 1.22 0.06
CA LYS A 164 -7.17 1.28 -1.16
C LYS A 164 -6.00 2.25 -1.00
N TRP A 165 -4.84 1.87 -1.50
CA TRP A 165 -3.59 2.62 -1.45
C TRP A 165 -2.99 2.79 -2.84
N LYS A 166 -2.63 4.02 -3.18
CA LYS A 166 -1.76 4.35 -4.31
C LYS A 166 -0.31 4.16 -3.88
N LEU A 167 0.55 3.78 -4.83
CA LEU A 167 1.98 3.61 -4.62
C LEU A 167 2.75 4.27 -5.75
N ASP A 168 3.63 5.18 -5.36
CA ASP A 168 4.60 5.84 -6.22
C ASP A 168 6.03 5.44 -5.78
N PHE A 169 6.92 5.30 -6.75
CA PHE A 169 8.34 5.03 -6.54
C PHE A 169 9.13 6.26 -6.98
N ASP A 170 9.96 6.78 -6.10
CA ASP A 170 10.94 7.81 -6.43
C ASP A 170 12.34 7.21 -6.41
N THR A 171 13.06 7.38 -7.50
CA THR A 171 14.42 6.90 -7.70
C THR A 171 15.35 8.08 -7.86
N LYS A 172 16.56 8.02 -7.28
CA LYS A 172 17.58 9.06 -7.39
C LYS A 172 18.97 8.47 -7.26
N LEU A 173 19.96 9.20 -7.72
CA LEU A 173 21.36 8.93 -7.40
C LEU A 173 21.68 9.50 -6.01
N LEU A 174 22.46 8.78 -5.21
CA LEU A 174 22.92 9.23 -3.89
C LEU A 174 23.77 10.50 -3.97
N SER A 175 24.46 10.71 -5.08
CA SER A 175 25.32 11.86 -5.33
C SER A 175 24.58 13.11 -5.81
N GLU A 176 23.29 13.01 -6.18
CA GLU A 176 22.58 14.07 -6.89
C GLU A 176 21.19 14.38 -6.31
N GLY A 177 20.67 15.56 -6.66
CA GLY A 177 19.34 16.01 -6.26
C GLY A 177 18.23 15.71 -7.27
N PHE A 178 18.55 15.18 -8.45
CA PHE A 178 17.55 14.87 -9.48
C PHE A 178 17.06 13.42 -9.34
N GLY A 179 15.76 13.21 -9.48
CA GLY A 179 15.13 11.90 -9.37
C GLY A 179 14.08 11.66 -10.45
N LYS A 180 13.69 10.40 -10.62
CA LYS A 180 12.61 9.95 -11.51
C LYS A 180 11.53 9.27 -10.69
N SER A 181 10.27 9.47 -11.09
CA SER A 181 9.12 8.88 -10.41
C SER A 181 8.41 7.87 -11.31
N TYR A 182 7.89 6.80 -10.72
CA TYR A 182 7.02 5.83 -11.37
C TYR A 182 5.79 5.60 -10.50
N SER A 183 4.59 5.78 -11.06
CA SER A 183 3.32 5.54 -10.35
C SER A 183 2.75 4.20 -10.76
N LEU A 184 2.31 3.39 -9.78
CA LEU A 184 1.49 2.23 -10.11
C LEU A 184 0.20 2.68 -10.82
N PRO A 185 -0.20 2.03 -11.94
CA PRO A 185 -1.40 2.43 -12.68
C PRO A 185 -2.70 2.33 -11.88
N GLN A 186 -2.74 1.43 -10.89
CA GLN A 186 -3.91 1.15 -10.09
C GLN A 186 -3.55 0.98 -8.61
N PRO A 187 -4.46 1.35 -7.69
CA PRO A 187 -4.25 1.15 -6.27
C PRO A 187 -4.30 -0.34 -5.92
N PHE A 188 -3.66 -0.71 -4.81
CA PHE A 188 -3.79 -2.01 -4.17
C PHE A 188 -4.70 -1.92 -2.94
N TYR A 189 -5.25 -3.04 -2.52
CA TYR A 189 -6.14 -3.15 -1.36
C TYR A 189 -5.36 -3.68 -0.17
N LEU A 190 -5.47 -3.01 0.97
CA LEU A 190 -4.89 -3.45 2.22
C LEU A 190 -6.00 -3.79 3.21
N LEU A 191 -5.99 -5.02 3.72
CA LEU A 191 -7.00 -5.55 4.63
C LEU A 191 -6.45 -5.82 6.03
N PHE A 192 -7.36 -6.01 6.99
CA PHE A 192 -7.06 -6.61 8.29
C PHE A 192 -6.41 -7.99 8.14
N ASN A 193 -5.56 -8.35 9.11
CA ASN A 193 -4.76 -9.58 9.05
C ASN A 193 -4.91 -10.50 10.28
N PRO A 194 -5.87 -11.44 10.24
CA PRO A 194 -6.01 -12.47 11.27
C PRO A 194 -4.83 -13.44 11.42
N TRP A 195 -3.87 -13.45 10.47
CA TRP A 195 -2.66 -14.28 10.53
C TRP A 195 -1.45 -13.56 11.13
N CYS A 196 -1.51 -12.23 11.30
CA CYS A 196 -0.42 -11.45 11.87
C CYS A 196 -0.61 -11.32 13.38
N ARG A 197 0.37 -11.79 14.17
CA ARG A 197 0.33 -11.73 15.66
C ARG A 197 0.24 -10.31 16.21
N ASP A 198 0.76 -9.33 15.46
CA ASP A 198 0.78 -7.92 15.85
C ASP A 198 -0.48 -7.16 15.42
N ASP A 199 -1.37 -7.78 14.64
CA ASP A 199 -2.65 -7.19 14.28
C ASP A 199 -3.68 -7.41 15.40
N GLN A 200 -4.45 -6.37 15.73
CA GLN A 200 -5.52 -6.45 16.73
C GLN A 200 -6.58 -7.53 16.43
N VAL A 201 -6.73 -7.93 15.16
CA VAL A 201 -7.65 -9.00 14.77
C VAL A 201 -6.99 -10.39 14.69
N TYR A 202 -5.79 -10.55 15.23
CA TYR A 202 -5.09 -11.84 15.25
C TYR A 202 -5.97 -12.94 15.84
N LEU A 203 -5.99 -14.09 15.17
CA LEU A 203 -6.73 -15.25 15.60
C LEU A 203 -5.82 -16.46 15.44
N GLU A 204 -5.32 -17.01 16.54
CA GLU A 204 -4.30 -18.07 16.52
C GLU A 204 -4.79 -19.38 15.88
N ASP A 205 -6.03 -19.76 16.17
CA ASP A 205 -6.63 -21.01 15.71
C ASP A 205 -6.92 -20.97 14.20
N LYS A 206 -6.33 -21.93 13.48
CA LYS A 206 -6.53 -22.08 12.03
C LYS A 206 -7.98 -22.41 11.68
N ALA A 207 -8.65 -23.28 12.42
CA ALA A 207 -10.04 -23.64 12.17
C ALA A 207 -10.96 -22.44 12.35
N LEU A 208 -10.70 -21.59 13.36
CA LEU A 208 -11.45 -20.35 13.51
C LEU A 208 -11.15 -19.34 12.41
N ARG A 209 -9.91 -19.21 11.93
CA ARG A 209 -9.61 -18.36 10.75
C ARG A 209 -10.32 -18.87 9.50
N ASP A 210 -10.34 -20.18 9.30
CA ASP A 210 -11.03 -20.76 8.15
C ASP A 210 -12.54 -20.49 8.24
N GLU A 211 -13.18 -20.73 9.40
CA GLU A 211 -14.61 -20.51 9.59
C GLU A 211 -15.02 -19.03 9.58
N CYS A 212 -14.32 -18.17 10.31
CA CYS A 212 -14.72 -16.77 10.51
C CYS A 212 -14.26 -15.83 9.38
N VAL A 213 -13.29 -16.23 8.55
CA VAL A 213 -12.70 -15.36 7.52
C VAL A 213 -12.84 -15.95 6.13
N MET A 214 -12.53 -17.24 5.98
CA MET A 214 -12.41 -17.86 4.66
C MET A 214 -13.70 -18.53 4.20
N ASN A 215 -14.57 -19.02 5.08
CA ASN A 215 -15.86 -19.57 4.68
C ASN A 215 -16.80 -18.44 4.24
N ASP A 216 -17.35 -18.56 3.04
CA ASP A 216 -18.27 -17.59 2.42
C ASP A 216 -19.72 -18.05 2.42
N THR A 217 -20.00 -19.13 3.14
CA THR A 217 -21.32 -19.70 3.35
C THR A 217 -21.40 -20.19 4.79
N THR A 218 -22.56 -20.03 5.43
CA THR A 218 -22.81 -20.49 6.80
C THR A 218 -24.25 -20.99 6.96
N LEU A 219 -24.60 -21.39 8.17
CA LEU A 219 -25.96 -21.66 8.61
C LEU A 219 -26.43 -20.60 9.60
N ILE A 220 -27.55 -19.96 9.30
CA ILE A 220 -28.30 -19.15 10.27
C ILE A 220 -29.37 -20.04 10.89
N TRP A 221 -29.26 -20.28 12.20
CA TRP A 221 -30.24 -21.03 12.96
C TRP A 221 -31.45 -20.16 13.29
N ARG A 222 -32.64 -20.65 12.94
CA ARG A 222 -33.94 -19.99 13.17
C ARG A 222 -34.89 -20.91 13.95
N GLY A 223 -36.05 -20.39 14.34
CA GLY A 223 -37.08 -21.14 15.05
C GLY A 223 -37.01 -20.93 16.57
N SER A 224 -37.55 -21.88 17.33
CA SER A 224 -37.55 -21.87 18.80
C SER A 224 -36.48 -22.80 19.35
N TYR A 225 -36.17 -22.69 20.64
CA TYR A 225 -35.16 -23.53 21.32
C TYR A 225 -35.40 -25.04 21.15
N ASN A 226 -36.66 -25.46 21.01
CA ASN A 226 -37.07 -26.86 20.81
C ASN A 226 -37.37 -27.22 19.35
N ARG A 227 -37.25 -26.27 18.42
CA ARG A 227 -37.50 -26.48 17.00
C ARG A 227 -36.55 -25.64 16.15
N LEU A 228 -35.28 -25.97 16.24
CA LEU A 228 -34.21 -25.37 15.46
C LEU A 228 -34.39 -25.70 13.97
N ARG A 229 -34.27 -24.68 13.12
CA ARG A 229 -34.33 -24.81 11.67
C ARG A 229 -33.09 -24.13 11.07
N PRO A 230 -32.15 -24.90 10.48
CA PRO A 230 -31.00 -24.30 9.82
C PRO A 230 -31.44 -23.66 8.50
N SER A 231 -30.89 -22.49 8.18
CA SER A 231 -31.03 -21.84 6.88
C SER A 231 -29.65 -21.54 6.32
N VAL A 232 -29.36 -22.07 5.14
CA VAL A 232 -28.10 -21.77 4.44
C VAL A 232 -28.07 -20.29 4.08
N TRP A 233 -26.94 -19.64 4.35
CA TRP A 233 -26.71 -18.24 4.04
C TRP A 233 -25.37 -18.09 3.31
N LYS A 234 -25.39 -17.49 2.11
CA LYS A 234 -24.17 -17.15 1.38
C LYS A 234 -23.75 -15.73 1.78
N PHE A 235 -22.57 -15.60 2.39
CA PHE A 235 -21.94 -14.30 2.63
C PHE A 235 -21.41 -13.69 1.33
N GLY A 236 -20.73 -14.49 0.51
CA GLY A 236 -20.22 -14.06 -0.79
C GLY A 236 -19.17 -12.94 -0.72
N GLN A 237 -18.40 -12.84 0.36
CA GLN A 237 -17.45 -11.73 0.60
C GLN A 237 -16.36 -11.59 -0.47
N PHE A 238 -16.14 -12.63 -1.27
CA PHE A 238 -15.16 -12.68 -2.35
C PHE A 238 -15.74 -12.39 -3.74
N ASP A 239 -17.07 -12.29 -3.86
CA ASP A 239 -17.76 -12.04 -5.13
C ASP A 239 -17.46 -10.63 -5.66
N LYS A 240 -17.73 -10.45 -6.95
CA LYS A 240 -17.49 -9.20 -7.69
C LYS A 240 -18.07 -7.99 -6.96
N HIS A 241 -17.27 -6.94 -6.85
CA HIS A 241 -17.60 -5.66 -6.20
C HIS A 241 -17.86 -5.68 -4.69
N VAL A 242 -17.94 -6.85 -4.04
CA VAL A 242 -18.27 -6.90 -2.60
C VAL A 242 -17.21 -6.19 -1.77
N LEU A 243 -15.92 -6.36 -2.09
CA LEU A 243 -14.83 -5.64 -1.40
C LEU A 243 -14.91 -4.12 -1.60
N ASP A 244 -15.12 -3.67 -2.83
CA ASP A 244 -15.29 -2.23 -3.15
C ASP A 244 -16.47 -1.63 -2.38
N CYS A 245 -17.63 -2.29 -2.44
CA CYS A 245 -18.83 -1.89 -1.70
C CYS A 245 -18.58 -1.86 -0.19
N SER A 246 -17.84 -2.82 0.36
CA SER A 246 -17.52 -2.86 1.80
C SER A 246 -16.67 -1.65 2.22
N LEU A 247 -15.65 -1.30 1.43
CA LEU A 247 -14.82 -0.12 1.72
C LEU A 247 -15.61 1.18 1.54
N LEU A 248 -16.50 1.25 0.55
CA LEU A 248 -17.39 2.39 0.35
C LEU A 248 -18.41 2.53 1.49
N LEU A 249 -18.97 1.42 1.98
CA LEU A 249 -19.88 1.41 3.12
C LEU A 249 -19.21 2.01 4.35
N ILE A 250 -17.98 1.58 4.67
CA ILE A 250 -17.19 2.12 5.79
C ILE A 250 -16.92 3.63 5.60
N ALA A 251 -16.49 4.03 4.41
CA ALA A 251 -16.06 5.39 4.14
C ALA A 251 -17.20 6.41 4.03
N LYS A 252 -18.31 6.05 3.37
CA LYS A 252 -19.38 6.98 2.97
C LYS A 252 -20.61 6.88 3.86
N VAL A 253 -21.04 5.65 4.19
CA VAL A 253 -22.26 5.43 5.00
C VAL A 253 -21.91 5.43 6.48
N GLY A 254 -20.93 4.61 6.88
CA GLY A 254 -20.40 4.58 8.24
C GLY A 254 -19.60 5.83 8.62
N LYS A 255 -19.26 6.68 7.62
CA LYS A 255 -18.52 7.96 7.78
C LYS A 255 -17.24 7.81 8.62
N VAL A 256 -16.58 6.66 8.53
CA VAL A 256 -15.32 6.42 9.23
C VAL A 256 -14.21 7.18 8.49
N SER A 257 -13.65 8.20 9.15
CA SER A 257 -12.52 8.95 8.61
C SER A 257 -11.34 8.02 8.33
N ALA A 258 -10.53 8.34 7.32
CA ALA A 258 -9.42 7.49 6.87
C ALA A 258 -8.53 7.03 8.04
N THR A 259 -8.15 7.96 8.92
CA THR A 259 -7.34 7.74 10.14
C THR A 259 -7.85 6.62 11.05
N HIS A 260 -9.16 6.36 11.04
CA HIS A 260 -9.79 5.38 11.94
C HIS A 260 -10.16 4.07 11.24
N ARG A 261 -9.89 3.92 9.94
CA ARG A 261 -10.20 2.70 9.20
C ARG A 261 -9.28 1.53 9.56
N GLY A 262 -8.15 1.80 10.22
CA GLY A 262 -7.27 0.78 10.79
C GLY A 262 -7.75 0.22 12.15
N ASP A 263 -8.79 0.80 12.76
CA ASP A 263 -9.31 0.37 14.05
C ASP A 263 -10.53 -0.56 13.84
N PRO A 264 -10.40 -1.88 14.07
CA PRO A 264 -11.48 -2.84 13.88
C PRO A 264 -12.69 -2.54 14.79
N ILE A 265 -12.51 -1.96 15.98
CA ILE A 265 -13.63 -1.64 16.89
C ILE A 265 -14.49 -0.53 16.27
N ARG A 266 -13.85 0.52 15.76
CA ARG A 266 -14.55 1.63 15.09
C ARG A 266 -15.21 1.18 13.80
N VAL A 267 -14.51 0.36 13.01
CA VAL A 267 -15.05 -0.19 11.77
C VAL A 267 -16.27 -1.06 12.04
N CYS A 268 -16.20 -2.00 13.00
CA CYS A 268 -17.33 -2.85 13.38
C CYS A 268 -18.53 -2.02 13.87
N ARG A 269 -18.30 -1.02 14.72
CA ARG A 269 -19.37 -0.13 15.21
C ARG A 269 -20.05 0.63 14.07
N ALA A 270 -19.26 1.15 13.13
CA ALA A 270 -19.80 1.90 12.00
C ALA A 270 -20.58 1.01 11.02
N ILE A 271 -20.09 -0.21 10.74
CA ILE A 271 -20.81 -1.17 9.88
C ILE A 271 -22.12 -1.59 10.55
N SER A 272 -22.11 -1.92 11.84
CA SER A 272 -23.33 -2.30 12.56
C SER A 272 -24.38 -1.17 12.55
N ALA A 273 -23.95 0.08 12.74
CA ALA A 273 -24.84 1.23 12.65
C ALA A 273 -25.35 1.47 11.21
N ALA A 274 -24.51 1.28 10.19
CA ALA A 274 -24.88 1.49 8.80
C ALA A 274 -25.88 0.45 8.27
N VAL A 275 -25.86 -0.78 8.81
CA VAL A 275 -26.79 -1.86 8.43
C VAL A 275 -28.12 -1.73 9.19
N ASN A 276 -28.11 -1.21 10.41
CA ASN A 276 -29.30 -0.95 11.20
C ASN A 276 -29.85 0.45 10.84
N SER A 277 -30.67 0.54 9.78
CA SER A 277 -31.40 1.78 9.51
C SER A 277 -32.39 2.07 10.64
N PRO A 278 -32.42 3.29 11.22
CA PRO A 278 -33.49 3.74 12.09
C PRO A 278 -34.69 4.34 11.32
N ASP A 279 -34.68 4.34 9.98
CA ASP A 279 -35.83 4.79 9.18
C ASP A 279 -36.88 3.67 9.07
N ASP A 280 -37.66 3.52 10.14
CA ASP A 280 -39.07 3.05 10.18
C ASP A 280 -39.84 3.95 11.14
#